data_AF-A0A2V2EM17-F1
#
_entry.id   AF-A0A2V2EM17-F1
#
_cell.length_a   1.000
_cell.length_b   1.000
_cell.length_c   1.000
_cell.angle_alpha   90.00
_cell.angle_beta   90.00
_cell.angle_gamma   90.00
#
_symmetry.space_group_name_H-M   'P 1'
#
loop_
_entity.id
_entity.type
_entity.pdbx_description
1 polymer ?
#
loop_
_entity_poly.entity_id
_entity_poly.type
_entity_poly.pdbx_seq_one_letter_code
_entity_poly.pdbx_strand_id
1 'polypeptide(L)'
;MWWTCALYQAWRAVRTYGGILAAITIAVCMLTLPKGQRIGMLCRGFLIAAAVFGAVLILLGIWVAVDFNSFWTEFHHLFFTNDLWLMDYRTCRMIRICPLPLFNEIVVRFALIFLIPFALMLALAIWGRGRSRTK
;
A
#
# COMPACT_ATOMS: atom_id res chain seq x y z
N MET A 1 -2.39 -14.61 -21.39
CA MET A 1 -1.22 -13.74 -21.68
C MET A 1 -1.54 -12.24 -21.62
N TRP A 2 -2.81 -11.79 -21.76
CA TRP A 2 -3.19 -10.37 -21.77
C TRP A 2 -3.43 -9.76 -20.38
N TRP A 3 -3.85 -10.57 -19.40
CA TRP A 3 -4.20 -10.11 -18.04
C TRP A 3 -3.02 -9.52 -17.25
N THR A 4 -1.82 -10.07 -17.41
CA THR A 4 -0.62 -9.56 -16.73
C THR A 4 -0.18 -8.20 -17.29
N CYS A 5 -0.34 -7.97 -18.59
CA CYS A 5 -0.09 -6.67 -19.22
C CYS A 5 -1.10 -5.62 -18.76
N ALA A 6 -2.39 -5.97 -18.72
CA ALA A 6 -3.45 -5.06 -18.26
C ALA A 6 -3.27 -4.66 -16.80
N LEU A 7 -2.99 -5.62 -15.91
CA LEU A 7 -2.73 -5.36 -14.50
C LEU A 7 -1.50 -4.46 -14.30
N TYR A 8 -0.43 -4.75 -15.02
CA TYR A 8 0.80 -3.95 -14.94
C TYR A 8 0.62 -2.54 -15.51
N GLN A 9 -0.16 -2.38 -16.58
CA GLN A 9 -0.54 -1.07 -17.12
C GLN A 9 -1.44 -0.30 -16.16
N ALA A 10 -2.43 -0.96 -15.53
CA ALA A 10 -3.28 -0.35 -14.52
C ALA A 10 -2.47 0.14 -13.31
N TRP A 11 -1.56 -0.68 -12.78
CA TRP A 11 -0.67 -0.26 -11.70
C TRP A 11 0.22 0.93 -12.11
N ARG A 12 0.81 0.88 -13.31
CA ARG A 12 1.61 2.01 -13.83
C ARG A 12 0.77 3.26 -14.02
N ALA A 13 -0.47 3.14 -14.49
CA ALA A 13 -1.39 4.25 -14.65
C ALA A 13 -1.71 4.89 -13.29
N VAL A 14 -2.14 4.10 -12.30
CA VAL A 14 -2.41 4.57 -10.94
C VAL A 14 -1.20 5.28 -10.35
N ARG A 15 0.00 4.68 -10.47
CA ARG A 15 1.25 5.29 -9.98
C ARG A 15 1.57 6.61 -10.69
N THR A 16 1.42 6.66 -12.01
CA THR A 16 1.81 7.82 -12.82
C THR A 16 0.82 8.97 -12.64
N TYR A 17 -0.48 8.71 -12.82
CA TYR A 17 -1.51 9.72 -12.64
C TYR A 17 -1.62 10.17 -11.18
N GLY A 18 -1.53 9.25 -10.22
CA GLY A 18 -1.49 9.58 -8.80
C GLY A 18 -0.26 10.42 -8.44
N GLY A 19 0.91 10.09 -9.00
CA GLY A 19 2.14 10.87 -8.81
C GLY A 19 2.06 12.27 -9.39
N ILE A 20 1.50 12.41 -10.60
CA ILE A 20 1.26 13.72 -11.24
C ILE A 20 0.30 14.56 -10.40
N LEU A 21 -0.82 13.98 -9.96
CA LEU A 21 -1.81 14.67 -9.14
C LEU A 21 -1.19 15.13 -7.80
N ALA A 22 -0.40 14.28 -7.15
CA ALA A 22 0.32 14.63 -5.94
C ALA A 22 1.30 15.79 -6.16
N ALA A 23 2.07 15.76 -7.25
CA ALA A 23 3.01 16.81 -7.60
C ALA A 23 2.30 18.15 -7.87
N ILE A 24 1.18 18.15 -8.60
CA ILE A 24 0.35 19.33 -8.85
C ILE A 24 -0.17 19.89 -7.51
N THR A 25 -0.72 19.02 -6.66
CA THR A 25 -1.28 19.44 -5.36
C THR A 25 -0.21 20.07 -4.47
N ILE A 26 0.98 19.45 -4.41
CA ILE A 26 2.13 20.01 -3.68
C ILE A 26 2.56 21.35 -4.28
N ALA A 27 2.68 21.46 -5.61
CA ALA A 27 3.06 22.69 -6.29
C ALA A 27 2.07 23.84 -6.02
N VAL A 28 0.77 23.57 -6.13
CA VAL A 28 -0.29 24.55 -5.80
C VAL A 28 -0.19 24.98 -4.34
N CYS A 29 0.00 24.04 -3.40
CA CYS A 29 0.22 24.37 -1.99
C CYS A 29 1.50 25.21 -1.77
N MET A 30 2.58 24.95 -2.50
CA MET A 30 3.82 25.73 -2.40
C MET A 30 3.67 27.15 -2.95
N LEU A 31 2.89 27.35 -4.00
CA LEU A 31 2.69 28.67 -4.63
C LEU A 31 1.70 29.55 -3.85
N THR A 32 0.67 28.96 -3.25
CA THR A 32 -0.41 29.70 -2.58
C THR A 32 -0.16 29.98 -1.11
N LEU A 33 0.67 29.18 -0.43
CA LEU A 33 0.84 29.29 1.03
C LEU A 33 2.05 30.12 1.44
N PRO A 34 1.92 30.94 2.49
CA PRO A 34 3.05 31.63 3.10
C PRO A 34 4.06 30.63 3.67
N LYS A 35 5.35 30.97 3.60
CA LYS A 35 6.49 30.06 3.90
C LYS A 35 6.37 29.38 5.28
N GLY A 36 5.77 30.04 6.27
CA GLY A 36 5.58 29.50 7.62
C GLY A 36 4.56 28.35 7.73
N GLN A 37 3.59 28.27 6.82
CA GLN A 37 2.47 27.30 6.90
C GLN A 37 2.64 26.07 6.00
N ARG A 38 3.61 26.10 5.07
CA ARG A 38 3.85 25.06 4.06
C ARG A 38 4.10 23.68 4.67
N ILE A 39 5.00 23.60 5.64
CA ILE A 39 5.37 22.33 6.30
C ILE A 39 4.19 21.79 7.11
N GLY A 40 3.49 22.65 7.87
CA GLY A 40 2.34 22.25 8.67
C GLY A 40 1.19 21.66 7.83
N MET A 41 0.90 22.26 6.67
CA MET A 41 -0.11 21.76 5.74
C MET A 41 0.29 20.40 5.14
N LEU A 42 1.54 20.25 4.68
CA LEU A 42 2.04 18.99 4.13
C LEU A 42 2.01 17.86 5.17
N CYS A 43 2.47 18.11 6.39
CA CYS A 43 2.38 17.15 7.48
C CYS A 43 0.93 16.79 7.80
N ARG A 44 0.01 17.77 7.77
CA ARG A 44 -1.42 17.51 7.99
C ARG A 44 -2.02 16.62 6.89
N GLY A 45 -1.77 16.93 5.63
CA GLY A 45 -2.22 16.14 4.49
C GLY A 45 -1.70 14.71 4.54
N PHE A 46 -0.39 14.54 4.81
CA PHE A 46 0.21 13.23 4.97
C PHE A 46 -0.43 12.43 6.11
N LEU A 47 -0.67 13.04 7.27
CA LEU A 47 -1.28 12.35 8.42
C LEU A 47 -2.73 11.93 8.16
N ILE A 48 -3.51 12.73 7.43
CA ILE A 48 -4.87 12.35 7.03
C ILE A 48 -4.80 11.19 6.05
N ALA A 49 -3.95 11.27 5.02
CA ALA A 49 -3.76 10.19 4.06
C ALA A 49 -3.29 8.89 4.73
N ALA A 50 -2.34 8.98 5.67
CA ALA A 50 -1.85 7.86 6.44
C ALA A 50 -2.93 7.25 7.34
N ALA A 51 -3.81 8.07 7.93
CA ALA A 51 -4.93 7.59 8.74
C ALA A 51 -5.98 6.85 7.88
N VAL A 52 -6.35 7.41 6.73
CA VAL A 52 -7.27 6.76 5.79
C VAL A 52 -6.68 5.45 5.28
N PHE A 53 -5.41 5.46 4.88
CA PHE A 53 -4.71 4.26 4.43
C PHE A 53 -4.64 3.19 5.53
N GLY A 54 -4.30 3.60 6.76
CA GLY A 54 -4.27 2.72 7.93
C GLY A 54 -5.64 2.11 8.24
N ALA A 55 -6.73 2.89 8.11
CA ALA A 55 -8.09 2.39 8.30
C ALA A 55 -8.43 1.29 7.27
N VAL A 56 -8.07 1.48 5.99
CA VAL A 56 -8.25 0.45 4.96
C VAL A 56 -7.46 -0.81 5.29
N LEU A 57 -6.19 -0.67 5.71
CA LEU A 57 -5.37 -1.82 6.11
C LEU A 57 -5.94 -2.57 7.31
N ILE A 58 -6.48 -1.87 8.31
CA ILE A 58 -7.12 -2.49 9.48
C ILE A 58 -8.35 -3.27 9.04
N LEU A 59 -9.20 -2.70 8.19
CA LEU A 59 -10.38 -3.39 7.67
C LEU A 59 -10.01 -4.66 6.89
N LEU A 60 -8.99 -4.58 6.03
CA LEU A 60 -8.47 -5.75 5.31
C LEU A 60 -7.87 -6.77 6.29
N GLY A 61 -7.11 -6.33 7.29
CA GLY A 61 -6.53 -7.20 8.31
C GLY A 61 -7.58 -7.92 9.15
N ILE A 62 -8.68 -7.24 9.50
CA ILE A 62 -9.83 -7.85 10.18
C ILE A 62 -10.46 -8.92 9.27
N TRP A 63 -10.66 -8.63 7.99
CA TRP A 63 -11.21 -9.61 7.05
C TRP A 63 -10.33 -10.86 6.95
N VAL A 64 -9.01 -10.69 6.81
CA VAL A 64 -8.03 -11.78 6.81
C VAL A 64 -8.09 -12.61 8.10
N ALA A 65 -8.26 -11.95 9.26
CA ALA A 65 -8.28 -12.61 10.56
C ALA A 65 -9.59 -13.38 10.83
N VAL A 66 -10.72 -12.86 10.34
CA VAL A 66 -12.04 -13.49 10.49
C VAL A 66 -12.22 -14.64 9.52
N ASP A 67 -11.89 -14.44 8.25
CA ASP A 67 -12.03 -15.45 7.20
C ASP A 67 -10.90 -15.32 6.17
N PHE A 68 -9.79 -15.98 6.49
CA PHE A 68 -8.64 -16.04 5.61
C PHE A 68 -8.98 -16.67 4.25
N ASN A 69 -9.84 -17.70 4.22
CA ASN A 69 -10.15 -18.42 2.98
C ASN A 69 -10.96 -17.53 2.04
N SER A 70 -12.00 -16.86 2.52
CA SER A 70 -12.76 -15.91 1.70
C SER A 70 -11.89 -14.78 1.17
N PHE A 71 -11.08 -14.15 2.02
CA PHE A 71 -10.14 -13.11 1.58
C PHE A 71 -9.18 -13.64 0.52
N TRP A 72 -8.58 -14.81 0.75
CA TRP A 72 -7.62 -15.42 -0.17
C TRP A 72 -8.25 -15.74 -1.52
N THR A 73 -9.47 -16.28 -1.53
CA THR A 73 -10.22 -16.59 -2.75
C THR A 73 -10.58 -15.33 -3.53
N GLU A 74 -11.18 -14.32 -2.89
CA GLU A 74 -11.54 -13.06 -3.55
C GLU A 74 -10.31 -12.31 -4.08
N PHE A 75 -9.21 -12.34 -3.33
CA PHE A 75 -7.93 -11.80 -3.80
C PHE A 75 -7.49 -12.46 -5.11
N HIS A 76 -7.61 -13.78 -5.25
CA HIS A 76 -7.24 -14.47 -6.49
C HIS A 76 -8.21 -14.17 -7.63
N HIS A 77 -9.51 -14.08 -7.35
CA HIS A 77 -10.51 -13.70 -8.37
C HIS A 77 -10.29 -12.29 -8.92
N LEU A 78 -9.71 -11.38 -8.13
CA LEU A 78 -9.34 -10.04 -8.61
C LEU A 78 -8.26 -10.08 -9.71
N PHE A 79 -7.33 -11.05 -9.66
CA PHE A 79 -6.20 -11.13 -10.60
C PHE A 79 -6.36 -12.22 -11.66
N PHE A 80 -7.13 -13.26 -11.36
CA PHE A 80 -7.24 -14.46 -12.16
C PHE A 80 -8.71 -14.81 -12.38
N THR A 81 -9.06 -15.10 -13.63
CA THR A 81 -10.40 -15.56 -14.02
C THR A 81 -10.51 -17.08 -14.08
N ASN A 82 -9.43 -17.78 -13.71
CA ASN A 82 -9.26 -19.22 -13.84
C ASN A 82 -8.83 -19.84 -12.52
N ASP A 83 -9.12 -21.12 -12.32
CA ASP A 83 -8.91 -21.80 -11.02
C ASP A 83 -7.49 -22.37 -10.82
N LEU A 84 -6.51 -22.01 -11.66
CA LEU A 84 -5.14 -22.54 -11.57
C LEU A 84 -4.40 -22.09 -10.29
N TRP A 85 -4.95 -21.14 -9.53
CA TRP A 85 -4.42 -20.72 -8.25
C TRP A 85 -4.74 -21.71 -7.11
N LEU A 86 -5.74 -22.58 -7.29
CA LEU A 86 -6.01 -23.71 -6.38
C LEU A 86 -4.98 -24.81 -6.64
N MET A 87 -3.84 -24.70 -5.96
CA MET A 87 -2.73 -25.62 -6.15
C MET A 87 -2.85 -26.85 -5.25
N ASP A 88 -2.81 -28.04 -5.87
CA ASP A 88 -2.71 -29.31 -5.18
C ASP A 88 -1.22 -29.75 -5.09
N TYR A 89 -0.78 -30.14 -3.90
CA TYR A 89 0.58 -30.62 -3.64
C TYR A 89 1.00 -31.79 -4.56
N ARG A 90 0.06 -32.66 -4.94
CA ARG A 90 0.33 -33.85 -5.75
C ARG A 90 0.60 -33.53 -7.22
N THR A 91 -0.02 -32.47 -7.74
CA THR A 91 -0.03 -32.15 -9.17
C THR A 91 0.77 -30.87 -9.47
N CYS A 92 0.65 -29.84 -8.64
CA CYS A 92 1.28 -28.55 -8.84
C CYS A 92 2.73 -28.55 -8.35
N ARG A 93 3.67 -28.22 -9.25
CA ARG A 93 5.10 -28.11 -8.90
C ARG A 93 5.42 -26.86 -8.09
N MET A 94 4.66 -25.77 -8.26
CA MET A 94 4.95 -24.49 -7.61
C MET A 94 4.90 -24.58 -6.07
N ILE A 95 3.93 -25.28 -5.48
CA ILE A 95 3.87 -25.50 -4.03
C ILE A 95 5.09 -26.28 -3.49
N ARG A 96 5.67 -27.18 -4.29
CA ARG A 96 6.87 -27.93 -3.91
C ARG A 96 8.15 -27.09 -3.96
N ILE A 97 8.18 -26.09 -4.84
CA ILE A 97 9.32 -25.16 -4.98
C ILE A 97 9.20 -24.00 -3.99
N CYS A 98 7.98 -23.54 -3.70
CA CYS A 98 7.68 -22.49 -2.73
C CYS A 98 6.97 -23.11 -1.51
N PRO A 99 7.71 -23.80 -0.62
CA PRO A 99 7.13 -24.37 0.58
C PRO A 99 6.63 -23.25 1.51
N LEU A 100 5.66 -23.58 2.37
CA LEU A 100 5.01 -22.62 3.26
C LEU A 100 5.98 -21.71 4.06
N PRO A 101 7.11 -22.20 4.60
CA PRO A 101 8.06 -21.32 5.30
C PRO A 101 8.65 -20.23 4.40
N LEU A 102 9.03 -20.57 3.15
CA LEU A 102 9.55 -19.61 2.18
C LEU A 102 8.50 -18.55 1.84
N PHE A 103 7.25 -18.97 1.63
CA PHE A 103 6.15 -18.04 1.35
C PHE A 103 5.95 -17.05 2.50
N ASN A 104 5.93 -17.54 3.74
CA ASN A 104 5.77 -16.68 4.92
C ASN A 104 6.93 -15.68 5.06
N GLU A 105 8.17 -16.14 4.91
CA GLU A 105 9.35 -15.26 4.95
C GLU A 105 9.29 -14.15 3.90
N ILE A 106 8.85 -14.46 2.68
CA ILE A 106 8.67 -13.47 1.62
C ILE A 106 7.61 -12.44 2.02
N VAL A 107 6.44 -12.89 2.47
CA VAL A 107 5.33 -12.00 2.88
C VAL A 107 5.76 -11.08 4.01
N VAL A 108 6.39 -11.61 5.07
CA VAL A 108 6.88 -10.82 6.21
C VAL A 108 7.94 -9.83 5.77
N ARG A 109 8.87 -10.23 4.90
CA ARG A 109 9.93 -9.33 4.43
C ARG A 109 9.38 -8.18 3.61
N PHE A 110 8.42 -8.42 2.72
CA PHE A 110 7.74 -7.34 1.99
C PHE A 110 6.96 -6.42 2.93
N ALA A 111 6.27 -6.98 3.93
CA ALA A 111 5.58 -6.19 4.94
C ALA A 111 6.55 -5.26 5.71
N LEU A 112 7.73 -5.77 6.11
CA LEU A 112 8.73 -4.98 6.83
C LEU A 112 9.39 -3.90 5.96
N ILE A 113 9.74 -4.23 4.72
CA ILE A 113 10.31 -3.26 3.76
C ILE A 113 9.37 -2.07 3.55
N PHE A 114 8.06 -2.30 3.60
CA PHE A 114 7.06 -1.24 3.52
C PHE A 114 6.85 -0.51 4.86
N LEU A 115 6.72 -1.26 5.96
CA LEU A 115 6.30 -0.72 7.26
C LEU A 115 7.37 0.21 7.87
N ILE A 116 8.65 -0.11 7.72
CA ILE A 116 9.77 0.69 8.27
C ILE A 116 9.79 2.13 7.71
N PRO A 117 9.89 2.35 6.39
CA PRO A 117 9.90 3.72 5.84
C PRO A 117 8.57 4.44 6.09
N PHE A 118 7.45 3.72 6.07
CA PHE A 118 6.14 4.31 6.38
C PHE A 118 6.08 4.84 7.83
N ALA A 119 6.53 4.04 8.80
CA ALA A 119 6.60 4.45 10.20
C ALA A 119 7.55 5.64 10.42
N LEU A 120 8.70 5.65 9.74
CA LEU A 120 9.63 6.78 9.77
C LEU A 120 9.00 8.07 9.22
N MET A 121 8.33 8.00 8.08
CA MET A 121 7.62 9.15 7.51
C MET A 121 6.49 9.64 8.42
N LEU A 122 5.76 8.73 9.07
CA LEU A 122 4.74 9.06 10.05
C LEU A 122 5.32 9.79 11.26
N ALA A 123 6.41 9.28 11.84
CA ALA A 123 7.10 9.92 12.94
C ALA A 123 7.58 11.33 12.59
N LEU A 124 8.20 11.49 11.41
CA LEU A 124 8.64 12.80 10.90
C LEU A 124 7.47 13.76 10.68
N ALA A 125 6.33 13.28 10.17
CA ALA A 125 5.15 14.11 9.95
C ALA A 125 4.50 14.56 11.27
N ILE A 126 4.45 13.69 12.28
CA ILE A 126 3.97 14.04 13.63
C ILE A 126 4.90 15.08 14.26
N TRP A 127 6.21 14.85 14.21
CA TRP A 127 7.21 15.77 14.73
C TRP A 127 7.19 17.14 14.04
N GLY A 128 7.13 17.16 12.70
CA GLY A 128 7.04 18.38 11.90
C GLY A 128 5.77 19.18 12.15
N ARG A 129 4.64 18.52 12.37
CA ARG A 129 3.38 19.18 12.77
C ARG A 129 3.53 19.85 14.14
N GLY A 130 4.14 19.17 15.12
CA GLY A 130 4.36 19.72 16.46
C GLY A 130 5.13 21.04 16.43
N ARG A 131 6.18 21.11 15.61
CA ARG A 131 7.04 22.29 15.46
C ARG A 131 6.41 23.45 14.69
N SER A 132 5.45 23.16 13.81
CA SER A 132 4.69 24.18 13.07
C SER A 132 3.62 24.87 13.92
N ARG A 133 3.17 24.24 15.01
CA ARG A 133 2.11 24.78 15.90
C ARG A 133 2.66 25.75 16.95
N THR A 134 3.98 25.73 17.17
CA THR A 134 4.71 26.56 18.15
C THR A 134 5.35 27.82 17.55
N LYS A 135 5.25 28.04 16.24
CA LYS A 135 5.64 29.27 15.54
C LYS A 135 4.40 30.06 15.16
#